data_AF-A0A373DCH6-F1
#
_entry.id   AF-A0A373DCH6-F1
#
_cell.length_a   1.000
_cell.length_b   1.000
_cell.length_c   1.000
_cell.angle_alpha   90.00
_cell.angle_beta   90.00
_cell.angle_gamma   90.00
#
_symmetry.space_group_name_H-M   'P 1'
#
loop_
_entity.id
_entity.type
_entity.pdbx_description
1 polymer ?
#
loop_
_entity_poly.entity_id
_entity_poly.type
_entity_poly.pdbx_seq_one_letter_code
_entity_poly.pdbx_strand_id
1 'polypeptide(L)'
;MRDITLCHPRLQALAAELIRKCADQGLQIKIGETLRTTAEQDALYAQGRTKPGKIVTNAKGSSYSSYHQWGVAFDIYRADGCGAYYDKDGFFSKVGAIGVSIGLEWGGNWKSLTDRPHFQLPDWGSSTSGIKKIYKTPEQFMKTWPKEERKTITPGWQHDAHGWWWQNEDGSWVASDWRLINHHHYLFGANGYVRTGWHRWNPDTKQVDPADGSGDWYYLQEDGELQGACWHSRSNGAMKVWYVDK
;
A
#
# COMPACT_ATOMS: atom_id res chain seq x y z
N MET A 1 -3.67 -7.25 16.45
CA MET A 1 -2.93 -7.04 15.19
C MET A 1 -1.88 -6.00 15.48
N ARG A 2 -0.61 -6.30 15.25
CA ARG A 2 0.46 -5.31 15.43
C ARG A 2 0.61 -4.43 14.20
N ASP A 3 1.10 -3.22 14.42
CA ASP A 3 1.23 -2.20 13.41
C ASP A 3 2.43 -2.50 12.50
N ILE A 4 2.17 -2.76 11.21
CA ILE A 4 3.21 -3.02 10.21
C ILE A 4 3.91 -1.73 9.78
N THR A 5 3.30 -0.56 10.00
CA THR A 5 3.86 0.74 9.61
C THR A 5 5.11 1.12 10.42
N LEU A 6 5.36 0.40 11.53
CA LEU A 6 6.58 0.52 12.34
C LEU A 6 7.78 -0.25 11.76
N CYS A 7 7.57 -1.04 10.71
CA CYS A 7 8.62 -1.81 10.04
C CYS A 7 9.22 -1.07 8.83
N HIS A 8 10.31 -1.60 8.29
CA HIS A 8 10.99 -1.04 7.12
C HIS A 8 10.00 -0.87 5.95
N PRO A 9 9.97 0.27 5.23
CA PRO A 9 8.96 0.54 4.19
C PRO A 9 8.84 -0.56 3.13
N ARG A 10 9.97 -1.11 2.66
CA ARG A 10 9.97 -2.28 1.76
C ARG A 10 9.27 -3.51 2.37
N LEU A 11 9.44 -3.78 3.66
CA LEU A 11 8.74 -4.88 4.33
C LEU A 11 7.23 -4.63 4.36
N GLN A 12 6.80 -3.38 4.58
CA GLN A 12 5.38 -3.02 4.57
C GLN A 12 4.74 -3.30 3.21
N ALA A 13 5.40 -2.88 2.12
CA ALA A 13 4.94 -3.12 0.76
C ALA A 13 4.84 -4.62 0.45
N LEU A 14 5.86 -5.40 0.81
CA LEU A 14 5.86 -6.86 0.62
C LEU A 14 4.82 -7.57 1.47
N ALA A 15 4.57 -7.12 2.70
CA ALA A 15 3.54 -7.68 3.56
C ALA A 15 2.13 -7.44 2.97
N ALA A 16 1.87 -6.24 2.45
CA ALA A 16 0.62 -5.93 1.74
C ALA A 16 0.46 -6.78 0.48
N GLU A 17 1.53 -6.95 -0.31
CA GLU A 17 1.51 -7.80 -1.50
C GLU A 17 1.28 -9.28 -1.15
N LEU A 18 1.88 -9.78 -0.06
CA LEU A 18 1.66 -11.13 0.43
C LEU A 18 0.19 -11.36 0.78
N ILE A 19 -0.42 -10.45 1.56
CA ILE A 19 -1.83 -10.54 1.93
C ILE A 19 -2.71 -10.59 0.68
N ARG A 20 -2.46 -9.71 -0.29
CA ARG A 20 -3.22 -9.67 -1.55
C ARG A 20 -3.09 -10.97 -2.34
N LYS A 21 -1.87 -11.43 -2.61
CA LYS A 21 -1.62 -12.67 -3.39
C LYS A 21 -2.14 -13.92 -2.69
N CYS A 22 -2.12 -13.95 -1.37
CA CYS A 22 -2.72 -15.03 -0.58
C CYS A 22 -4.25 -15.00 -0.68
N ALA A 23 -4.88 -13.82 -0.57
CA ALA A 23 -6.32 -13.67 -0.74
C ALA A 23 -6.80 -14.10 -2.12
N ASP A 24 -6.07 -13.77 -3.19
CA ASP A 24 -6.34 -14.19 -4.57
C ASP A 24 -6.36 -15.73 -4.73
N GLN A 25 -5.71 -16.46 -3.81
CA GLN A 25 -5.64 -17.94 -3.78
C GLN A 25 -6.52 -18.55 -2.66
N GLY A 26 -7.39 -17.77 -2.03
CA GLY A 26 -8.24 -18.23 -0.93
C GLY A 26 -7.48 -18.50 0.38
N LEU A 27 -6.24 -18.04 0.51
CA LEU A 27 -5.42 -18.17 1.72
C LEU A 27 -5.59 -16.91 2.57
N GLN A 28 -6.56 -16.89 3.48
CA GLN A 28 -6.78 -15.72 4.32
C GLN A 28 -5.75 -15.64 5.45
N ILE A 29 -4.92 -14.61 5.42
CA ILE A 29 -3.89 -14.34 6.43
C ILE A 29 -4.06 -12.96 7.05
N LYS A 30 -3.56 -12.79 8.27
CA LYS A 30 -3.42 -11.50 8.96
C LYS A 30 -2.06 -11.42 9.64
N ILE A 31 -1.58 -10.20 9.87
CA ILE A 31 -0.31 -9.95 10.57
C ILE A 31 -0.53 -10.05 12.09
N GLY A 32 0.24 -10.91 12.73
CA GLY A 32 0.24 -11.15 14.17
C GLY A 32 1.26 -10.29 14.90
N GLU A 33 2.53 -10.41 14.52
CA GLU A 33 3.67 -9.73 15.15
C GLU A 33 4.45 -8.90 14.14
N THR A 34 5.01 -7.78 14.57
CA THR A 34 5.80 -6.85 13.74
C THR A 34 7.05 -6.39 14.50
N LEU A 35 7.33 -5.09 14.56
CA LEU A 35 8.40 -4.51 15.38
C LEU A 35 8.25 -4.96 16.83
N ARG A 36 9.39 -5.34 17.43
CA ARG A 36 9.46 -5.77 18.83
C ARG A 36 10.53 -4.99 19.57
N THR A 37 10.17 -4.40 20.70
CA THR A 37 11.09 -3.70 21.58
C THR A 37 12.00 -4.68 22.34
N THR A 38 13.09 -4.17 22.90
CA THR A 38 13.98 -4.93 23.79
C THR A 38 13.23 -5.54 24.98
N ALA A 39 12.35 -4.75 25.62
CA ALA A 39 11.58 -5.21 26.78
C ALA A 39 10.59 -6.34 26.41
N GLU A 40 9.92 -6.24 25.27
CA GLU A 40 9.04 -7.31 24.78
C GLU A 40 9.83 -8.57 24.45
N GLN A 41 11.02 -8.45 23.85
CA GLN A 41 11.88 -9.59 23.55
C GLN A 41 12.40 -10.27 24.84
N ASP A 42 12.76 -9.49 25.86
CA ASP A 42 13.15 -10.03 27.17
C ASP A 42 11.98 -10.73 27.88
N ALA A 43 10.76 -10.23 27.73
CA ALA A 43 9.57 -10.89 28.24
C ALA A 43 9.34 -12.26 27.59
N LEU A 44 9.55 -12.38 26.27
CA LEU A 44 9.51 -13.67 25.56
C LEU A 44 10.64 -14.60 25.99
N TYR A 45 11.85 -14.06 26.18
CA TYR A 45 13.00 -14.85 26.64
C TYR A 45 12.77 -15.43 28.05
N ALA A 46 12.05 -14.71 28.92
CA ALA A 46 11.70 -15.17 30.27
C ALA A 46 10.75 -16.38 30.27
N GLN A 47 9.96 -16.59 29.21
CA GLN A 47 8.99 -17.68 29.12
C GLN A 47 9.67 -19.05 29.10
N GLY A 48 9.22 -19.96 29.95
CA GLY A 48 9.84 -21.28 30.16
C GLY A 48 11.18 -21.25 30.89
N ARG A 49 11.58 -20.07 31.41
CA ARG A 49 12.80 -19.89 32.21
C ARG A 49 12.49 -19.33 33.58
N THR A 50 12.07 -18.06 33.64
CA THR A 50 11.70 -17.35 34.87
C THR A 50 10.20 -17.07 34.97
N LYS A 51 9.45 -17.34 33.89
CA LYS A 51 7.97 -17.34 33.85
C LYS A 51 7.47 -18.67 33.29
N PRO A 52 6.27 -19.15 33.68
CA PRO A 52 5.66 -20.33 33.09
C PRO A 52 5.45 -20.20 31.56
N GLY A 53 5.45 -21.33 30.84
CA GLY A 53 5.18 -21.40 29.41
C GLY A 53 6.27 -22.14 28.62
N LYS A 54 6.06 -22.34 27.31
CA LYS A 54 7.07 -22.95 26.43
C LYS A 54 8.17 -21.94 26.10
N ILE A 55 9.41 -22.39 25.93
CA ILE A 55 10.47 -21.54 25.39
C ILE A 55 10.13 -21.24 23.92
N VAL A 56 9.93 -19.96 23.59
CA VAL A 56 9.60 -19.49 22.24
C VAL A 56 10.75 -18.75 21.57
N THR A 57 11.81 -18.44 22.32
CA THR A 57 13.01 -17.77 21.79
C THR A 57 14.24 -18.08 22.63
N ASN A 58 15.40 -18.05 21.97
CA ASN A 58 16.72 -18.10 22.60
C ASN A 58 17.42 -16.73 22.66
N ALA A 59 16.80 -15.69 22.10
CA ALA A 59 17.39 -14.35 22.03
C ALA A 59 16.95 -13.47 23.21
N LYS A 60 17.92 -12.98 23.98
CA LYS A 60 17.72 -11.87 24.92
C LYS A 60 17.50 -10.57 24.13
N GLY A 61 16.67 -9.67 24.64
CA GLY A 61 16.39 -8.38 24.03
C GLY A 61 17.67 -7.57 23.77
N SER A 62 18.57 -7.50 24.75
CA SER A 62 19.83 -6.76 24.64
C SER A 62 20.82 -7.32 23.60
N SER A 63 20.58 -8.52 23.08
CA SER A 63 21.44 -9.14 22.06
C SER A 63 21.11 -8.74 20.62
N TYR A 64 19.95 -8.10 20.41
CA TYR A 64 19.38 -7.78 19.09
C TYR A 64 19.42 -8.99 18.13
N SER A 65 19.13 -10.18 18.65
CA SER A 65 19.20 -11.45 17.91
C SER A 65 17.85 -11.90 17.32
N SER A 66 16.89 -10.97 17.22
CA SER A 66 15.60 -11.15 16.58
C SER A 66 15.41 -10.09 15.50
N TYR A 67 15.04 -10.49 14.28
CA TYR A 67 14.78 -9.55 13.19
C TYR A 67 13.56 -8.65 13.42
N HIS A 68 12.64 -9.06 14.31
CA HIS A 68 11.57 -8.16 14.77
C HIS A 68 12.11 -6.92 15.46
N GLN A 69 13.22 -7.02 16.20
CA GLN A 69 13.83 -5.85 16.84
C GLN A 69 14.45 -4.89 15.82
N TRP A 70 14.84 -5.40 14.66
CA TRP A 70 15.37 -4.61 13.55
C TRP A 70 14.27 -4.04 12.65
N GLY A 71 13.00 -4.34 12.90
CA GLY A 71 11.87 -3.85 12.10
C GLY A 71 11.84 -4.41 10.67
N VAL A 72 12.43 -5.57 10.43
CA VAL A 72 12.53 -6.20 9.09
C VAL A 72 11.92 -7.61 9.05
N ALA A 73 11.09 -7.93 10.05
CA ALA A 73 10.35 -9.18 10.11
C ALA A 73 8.91 -8.97 10.59
N PHE A 74 8.03 -9.88 10.19
CA PHE A 74 6.67 -9.98 10.67
C PHE A 74 6.24 -11.45 10.73
N ASP A 75 5.29 -11.74 11.63
CA ASP A 75 4.64 -13.05 11.71
C ASP A 75 3.20 -12.94 11.23
N ILE A 76 2.74 -13.98 10.54
CA ILE A 76 1.34 -14.09 10.13
C ILE A 76 0.59 -15.14 10.95
N TYR A 77 -0.74 -15.05 10.93
CA TYR A 77 -1.60 -16.14 11.34
C TYR A 77 -2.71 -16.35 10.32
N ARG A 78 -3.23 -17.58 10.31
CA ARG A 78 -4.35 -18.00 9.49
C ARG A 78 -5.65 -17.37 9.97
N ALA A 79 -6.44 -16.81 9.05
CA ALA A 79 -7.61 -15.99 9.35
C ALA A 79 -8.91 -16.48 8.67
N ASP A 80 -8.98 -17.75 8.27
CA ASP A 80 -10.13 -18.38 7.61
C ASP A 80 -11.06 -19.17 8.55
N GLY A 81 -10.82 -19.09 9.87
CA GLY A 81 -11.62 -19.78 10.88
C GLY A 81 -11.16 -21.21 11.22
N CYS A 82 -10.20 -21.80 10.52
CA CYS A 82 -9.67 -23.14 10.83
C CYS A 82 -8.72 -23.17 12.05
N GLY A 83 -8.41 -22.01 12.63
CA GLY A 83 -7.49 -21.83 13.74
C GLY A 83 -6.18 -21.18 13.31
N ALA A 84 -5.70 -20.23 14.11
CA ALA A 84 -4.60 -19.32 13.77
C ALA A 84 -3.29 -20.00 13.33
N TYR A 85 -3.01 -21.20 13.86
CA TYR A 85 -1.79 -21.96 13.60
C TYR A 85 -2.07 -23.40 13.12
N TYR A 86 -3.28 -23.67 12.63
CA TYR A 86 -3.60 -24.96 12.04
C TYR A 86 -2.93 -25.10 10.66
N ASP A 87 -2.09 -26.13 10.50
CA ASP A 87 -1.23 -26.32 9.31
C ASP A 87 -1.20 -27.76 8.79
N LYS A 88 -2.10 -28.66 9.23
CA LYS A 88 -2.11 -30.05 8.75
C LYS A 88 -2.44 -30.16 7.24
N ASP A 89 -3.01 -29.11 6.66
CA ASP A 89 -3.32 -28.97 5.23
C ASP A 89 -2.22 -28.23 4.44
N GLY A 90 -1.07 -27.98 5.07
CA GLY A 90 0.07 -27.29 4.47
C GLY A 90 -0.17 -25.81 4.18
N PHE A 91 -1.11 -25.17 4.86
CA PHE A 91 -1.45 -23.75 4.71
C PHE A 91 -0.21 -22.84 4.71
N PHE A 92 0.65 -22.94 5.73
CA PHE A 92 1.83 -22.09 5.84
C PHE A 92 2.87 -22.40 4.77
N SER A 93 2.95 -23.64 4.24
CA SER A 93 3.82 -23.94 3.09
C SER A 93 3.35 -23.21 1.83
N LYS A 94 2.04 -23.13 1.59
CA LYS A 94 1.48 -22.41 0.44
C LYS A 94 1.74 -20.91 0.55
N VAL A 95 1.48 -20.33 1.73
CA VAL A 95 1.76 -18.91 2.00
C VAL A 95 3.27 -18.62 1.94
N GLY A 96 4.09 -19.51 2.49
CA GLY A 96 5.56 -19.46 2.44
C GLY A 96 6.10 -19.36 1.01
N ALA A 97 5.59 -20.20 0.10
CA ALA A 97 5.97 -20.17 -1.31
C ALA A 97 5.61 -18.83 -1.98
N ILE A 98 4.45 -18.24 -1.65
CA ILE A 98 4.06 -16.92 -2.15
C ILE A 98 5.01 -15.84 -1.62
N GLY A 99 5.31 -15.84 -0.32
CA GLY A 99 6.26 -14.89 0.28
C GLY A 99 7.64 -14.95 -0.35
N VAL A 100 8.16 -16.17 -0.58
CA VAL A 100 9.44 -16.35 -1.30
C VAL A 100 9.37 -15.80 -2.72
N SER A 101 8.26 -16.00 -3.44
CA SER A 101 8.10 -15.52 -4.82
C SER A 101 8.12 -13.99 -4.95
N ILE A 102 7.78 -13.26 -3.88
CA ILE A 102 7.81 -11.79 -3.84
C ILE A 102 9.09 -11.25 -3.17
N GLY A 103 10.06 -12.10 -2.88
CA GLY A 103 11.37 -11.69 -2.37
C GLY A 103 11.47 -11.60 -0.84
N LEU A 104 10.52 -12.17 -0.09
CA LEU A 104 10.70 -12.39 1.35
C LEU A 104 11.50 -13.66 1.61
N GLU A 105 12.29 -13.66 2.68
CA GLU A 105 12.73 -14.91 3.29
C GLU A 105 11.61 -15.45 4.20
N TRP A 106 11.39 -16.77 4.15
CA TRP A 106 10.39 -17.45 4.95
C TRP A 106 11.02 -18.39 5.98
N GLY A 107 10.63 -18.27 7.25
CA GLY A 107 11.18 -19.06 8.36
C GLY A 107 10.87 -20.56 8.27
N GLY A 108 9.88 -20.96 7.46
CA GLY A 108 9.61 -22.35 7.13
C GLY A 108 10.73 -23.05 6.34
N ASN A 109 11.65 -22.29 5.72
CA ASN A 109 12.80 -22.83 4.99
C ASN A 109 14.06 -23.00 5.87
N TRP A 110 14.01 -22.62 7.14
CA TRP A 110 15.16 -22.74 8.03
C TRP A 110 15.44 -24.19 8.43
N LYS A 111 16.74 -24.54 8.48
CA LYS A 111 17.22 -25.90 8.82
C LYS A 111 17.04 -26.27 10.30
N SER A 112 16.94 -25.28 11.18
CA SER A 112 16.70 -25.45 12.61
C SER A 112 15.84 -24.29 13.11
N LEU A 113 15.08 -24.53 14.18
CA LEU A 113 14.10 -23.57 14.73
C LEU A 113 13.13 -23.04 13.65
N THR A 114 12.65 -23.96 12.80
CA THR A 114 11.70 -23.65 11.73
C THR A 114 10.49 -22.88 12.28
N ASP A 115 10.27 -21.69 11.74
CA ASP A 115 9.22 -20.78 12.19
C ASP A 115 8.31 -20.43 11.00
N ARG A 116 7.20 -21.16 10.89
CA ARG A 116 6.34 -21.15 9.70
C ARG A 116 5.50 -19.87 9.57
N PRO A 117 5.08 -19.22 10.66
CA PRO A 117 4.52 -17.86 10.63
C PRO A 117 5.47 -16.75 10.14
N HIS A 118 6.78 -16.94 10.27
CA HIS A 118 7.77 -15.85 10.18
C HIS A 118 8.19 -15.52 8.74
N PHE A 119 8.23 -14.23 8.43
CA PHE A 119 8.81 -13.68 7.22
C PHE A 119 9.78 -12.53 7.53
N GLN A 120 10.81 -12.37 6.71
CA GLN A 120 11.78 -11.28 6.85
C GLN A 120 12.37 -10.81 5.52
N LEU A 121 13.02 -9.64 5.54
CA LEU A 121 13.88 -9.20 4.44
C LEU A 121 15.18 -10.03 4.40
N PRO A 122 15.61 -10.54 3.23
CA PRO A 122 16.74 -11.48 3.11
C PRO A 122 18.13 -10.81 3.19
N ASP A 123 18.21 -9.48 3.14
CA ASP A 123 19.40 -8.70 2.79
C ASP A 123 20.58 -8.86 3.76
N TRP A 124 20.30 -9.30 4.99
CA TRP A 124 21.29 -9.47 6.05
C TRP A 124 21.52 -10.94 6.43
N GLY A 125 20.98 -11.86 5.62
CA GLY A 125 21.02 -13.30 5.84
C GLY A 125 19.98 -13.81 6.84
N SER A 126 19.90 -15.13 7.02
CA SER A 126 18.93 -15.77 7.91
C SER A 126 19.18 -15.54 9.41
N SER A 127 20.30 -14.89 9.78
CA SER A 127 20.63 -14.55 11.18
C SER A 127 21.08 -13.09 11.29
N THR A 128 20.78 -12.44 12.42
CA THR A 128 21.09 -11.01 12.61
C THR A 128 22.59 -10.67 12.66
N SER A 129 23.47 -11.66 12.50
CA SER A 129 24.92 -11.45 12.37
C SER A 129 25.27 -10.50 11.23
N GLY A 130 24.56 -10.53 10.09
CA GLY A 130 24.81 -9.65 8.96
C GLY A 130 24.52 -8.18 9.28
N ILE A 131 23.34 -7.90 9.84
CA ILE A 131 22.91 -6.53 10.15
C ILE A 131 23.72 -5.92 11.31
N LYS A 132 24.10 -6.75 12.30
CA LYS A 132 24.93 -6.35 13.45
C LYS A 132 26.39 -6.01 13.08
N LYS A 133 26.89 -6.47 11.93
CA LYS A 133 28.20 -6.05 11.42
C LYS A 133 28.19 -4.61 10.91
N ILE A 134 27.04 -4.12 10.48
CA ILE A 134 26.88 -2.80 9.85
C ILE A 134 26.39 -1.77 10.88
N TYR A 135 25.43 -2.17 11.72
CA TYR A 135 24.77 -1.29 12.69
C TYR A 135 24.93 -1.81 14.11
N LYS A 136 25.27 -0.93 15.06
CA LYS A 136 25.42 -1.33 16.47
C LYS A 136 24.07 -1.55 17.15
N THR A 137 23.05 -0.79 16.76
CA THR A 137 21.71 -0.87 17.36
C THR A 137 20.62 -0.78 16.30
N PRO A 138 19.40 -1.30 16.57
CA PRO A 138 18.26 -1.14 15.67
C PRO A 138 17.91 0.32 15.37
N GLU A 139 18.06 1.22 16.35
CA GLU A 139 17.75 2.64 16.18
C GLU A 139 18.70 3.30 15.17
N GLN A 140 19.97 2.88 15.14
CA GLN A 140 20.91 3.37 14.11
C GLN A 140 20.49 2.91 12.72
N PHE A 141 20.06 1.66 12.59
CA PHE A 141 19.58 1.12 11.33
C PHE A 141 18.28 1.79 10.87
N MET A 142 17.30 1.97 11.75
CA MET A 142 16.02 2.61 11.42
C MET A 142 16.19 4.06 10.94
N LYS A 143 17.24 4.76 11.40
CA LYS A 143 17.59 6.10 10.89
C LYS A 143 18.08 6.11 9.45
N THR A 144 18.55 4.97 8.92
CA THR A 144 18.98 4.86 7.52
C THR A 144 17.87 4.43 6.59
N TRP A 145 16.68 4.10 7.12
CA TRP A 145 15.56 3.78 6.26
C TRP A 145 15.27 4.99 5.38
N PRO A 146 14.86 4.78 4.12
CA PRO A 146 14.26 5.87 3.40
C PRO A 146 13.13 6.35 4.30
N LYS A 147 13.23 7.60 4.79
CA LYS A 147 12.03 8.33 5.21
C LYS A 147 11.13 8.13 4.02
N GLU A 148 9.97 7.50 4.23
CA GLU A 148 9.10 7.09 3.15
C GLU A 148 9.20 8.12 2.03
N GLU A 149 9.37 7.69 0.78
CA GLU A 149 8.84 8.50 -0.29
C GLU A 149 7.35 8.65 0.03
N ARG A 150 7.03 9.58 0.93
CA ARG A 150 5.79 10.31 0.99
C ARG A 150 5.72 10.74 -0.45
N LYS A 151 4.93 10.00 -1.26
CA LYS A 151 4.53 10.43 -2.59
C LYS A 151 4.30 11.91 -2.41
N THR A 152 5.17 12.74 -2.96
CA THR A 152 5.06 14.17 -2.80
C THR A 152 3.75 14.48 -3.46
N ILE A 153 2.69 14.59 -2.64
CA ILE A 153 1.36 14.95 -3.10
C ILE A 153 1.61 16.28 -3.77
N THR A 154 1.50 16.27 -5.09
CA THR A 154 1.74 17.43 -5.92
C THR A 154 0.36 17.79 -6.41
N PRO A 155 -0.38 18.64 -5.67
CA PRO A 155 -1.73 18.97 -6.05
C PRO A 155 -1.67 19.62 -7.43
N GLY A 156 -2.62 19.27 -8.28
CA GLY A 156 -2.68 19.79 -9.64
C GLY A 156 -2.78 18.73 -10.72
N TRP A 157 -2.45 19.16 -11.94
CA TRP A 157 -2.49 18.34 -13.14
C TRP A 157 -1.44 17.23 -13.09
N GLN A 158 -1.91 16.01 -13.34
CA GLN A 158 -1.10 14.81 -13.51
C GLN A 158 -1.42 14.20 -14.87
N HIS A 159 -0.43 13.56 -15.51
CA HIS A 159 -0.59 12.92 -16.80
C HIS A 159 0.13 11.58 -16.84
N ASP A 160 -0.58 10.55 -17.27
CA ASP A 160 -0.01 9.23 -17.52
C ASP A 160 -0.50 8.66 -18.86
N ALA A 161 -0.22 7.38 -19.12
CA ALA A 161 -0.58 6.71 -20.37
C ALA A 161 -2.09 6.70 -20.68
N HIS A 162 -2.95 6.90 -19.68
CA HIS A 162 -4.41 6.93 -19.82
C HIS A 162 -4.97 8.36 -19.95
N GLY A 163 -4.15 9.39 -19.75
CA GLY A 163 -4.51 10.80 -19.94
C GLY A 163 -4.32 11.68 -18.70
N TRP A 164 -4.95 12.85 -18.75
CA TRP A 164 -4.86 13.85 -17.68
C TRP A 164 -5.85 13.59 -16.55
N TRP A 165 -5.42 13.80 -15.31
CA TRP A 165 -6.25 13.76 -14.12
C TRP A 165 -5.81 14.85 -13.11
N TRP A 166 -6.66 15.15 -12.13
CA TRP A 166 -6.39 16.18 -11.13
C TRP A 166 -6.20 15.58 -9.74
N GLN A 167 -5.03 15.82 -9.14
CA GLN A 167 -4.73 15.43 -7.77
C GLN A 167 -5.11 16.53 -6.77
N ASN A 168 -5.86 16.17 -5.74
CA ASN A 168 -6.19 17.03 -4.61
C ASN A 168 -5.05 17.11 -3.59
N GLU A 169 -5.13 18.08 -2.68
CA GLU A 169 -4.10 18.31 -1.64
C GLU A 169 -3.93 17.15 -0.64
N ASP A 170 -4.96 16.31 -0.49
CA ASP A 170 -4.94 15.11 0.35
C ASP A 170 -4.43 13.86 -0.39
N GLY A 171 -4.08 13.99 -1.67
CA GLY A 171 -3.59 12.91 -2.53
C GLY A 171 -4.69 12.11 -3.22
N SER A 172 -5.97 12.36 -2.93
CA SER A 172 -7.10 11.85 -3.71
C SER A 172 -7.17 12.50 -5.10
N TRP A 173 -8.04 12.01 -5.98
CA TRP A 173 -8.26 12.59 -7.31
C TRP A 173 -9.73 12.91 -7.54
N VAL A 174 -9.97 13.82 -8.48
CA VAL A 174 -11.33 14.19 -8.91
C VAL A 174 -11.87 13.09 -9.80
N ALA A 175 -13.08 12.60 -9.53
CA ALA A 175 -13.80 11.64 -10.37
C ALA A 175 -15.30 11.95 -10.37
N SER A 176 -15.95 11.73 -11.53
CA SER A 176 -17.38 11.99 -11.74
C SER A 176 -17.82 13.38 -11.28
N ASP A 177 -17.08 14.42 -11.68
CA ASP A 177 -17.33 15.78 -11.21
C ASP A 177 -16.80 16.85 -12.18
N TRP A 178 -17.36 18.05 -12.08
CA TRP A 178 -16.86 19.26 -12.74
C TRP A 178 -15.86 20.00 -11.86
N ARG A 179 -14.79 20.53 -12.44
CA ARG A 179 -13.86 21.43 -11.73
C ARG A 179 -13.51 22.65 -12.56
N LEU A 180 -13.45 23.79 -11.88
CA LEU A 180 -12.88 25.02 -12.42
C LEU A 180 -11.41 25.11 -12.03
N ILE A 181 -10.52 24.93 -13.00
CA ILE A 181 -9.06 24.90 -12.82
C ILE A 181 -8.46 25.94 -13.78
N ASN A 182 -7.62 26.85 -13.27
CA ASN A 182 -7.00 27.91 -14.06
C ASN A 182 -8.00 28.64 -14.98
N HIS A 183 -9.15 29.04 -14.42
CA HIS A 183 -10.25 29.75 -15.11
C HIS A 183 -11.03 28.93 -16.16
N HIS A 184 -10.78 27.63 -16.30
CA HIS A 184 -11.44 26.75 -17.26
C HIS A 184 -12.19 25.60 -16.60
N HIS A 185 -13.35 25.23 -17.16
CA HIS A 185 -14.15 24.10 -16.69
C HIS A 185 -13.66 22.78 -17.32
N TYR A 186 -13.47 21.77 -16.48
CA TYR A 186 -13.08 20.41 -16.88
C TYR A 186 -14.04 19.39 -16.28
N LEU A 187 -14.39 18.38 -17.07
CA LEU A 187 -15.25 17.26 -16.64
C LEU A 187 -14.40 16.01 -16.45
N PHE A 188 -14.47 15.41 -15.26
CA PHE A 188 -13.75 14.18 -14.92
C PHE A 188 -14.69 12.98 -14.96
N GLY A 189 -14.27 11.92 -15.64
CA GLY A 189 -14.99 10.65 -15.67
C GLY A 189 -14.95 9.89 -14.34
N ALA A 190 -15.70 8.80 -14.26
CA ALA A 190 -15.71 7.93 -13.08
C ALA A 190 -14.35 7.27 -12.77
N ASN A 191 -13.48 7.15 -13.78
CA ASN A 191 -12.11 6.67 -13.65
C ASN A 191 -11.11 7.76 -13.23
N GLY A 192 -11.56 9.01 -13.07
CA GLY A 192 -10.75 10.13 -12.60
C GLY A 192 -10.00 10.90 -13.68
N TYR A 193 -10.10 10.48 -14.95
CA TYR A 193 -9.47 11.17 -16.07
C TYR A 193 -10.39 12.22 -16.68
N VAL A 194 -9.80 13.31 -17.18
CA VAL A 194 -10.53 14.36 -17.89
C VAL A 194 -11.14 13.80 -19.17
N ARG A 195 -12.33 14.27 -19.50
CA ARG A 195 -13.03 13.92 -20.73
C ARG A 195 -12.65 14.86 -21.88
N THR A 196 -12.67 14.33 -23.09
CA THR A 196 -12.36 15.03 -24.34
C THR A 196 -13.39 14.65 -25.41
N GLY A 197 -13.71 15.56 -26.32
CA GLY A 197 -14.78 15.38 -27.29
C GLY A 197 -16.17 15.62 -26.71
N TRP A 198 -17.20 15.00 -27.30
CA TRP A 198 -18.59 15.16 -26.87
C TRP A 198 -18.97 14.18 -25.77
N HIS A 199 -19.50 14.71 -24.66
CA HIS A 199 -19.97 13.90 -23.54
C HIS A 199 -21.27 14.46 -22.95
N ARG A 200 -22.11 13.56 -22.43
CA ARG A 200 -23.27 13.94 -21.61
C ARG A 200 -22.91 14.01 -20.14
N TRP A 201 -23.46 14.99 -19.45
CA TRP A 201 -23.36 15.09 -18.00
C TRP A 201 -24.75 15.23 -17.38
N ASN A 202 -25.07 14.32 -16.46
CA ASN A 202 -26.27 14.41 -15.64
C ASN A 202 -25.88 14.93 -14.23
N PRO A 203 -26.30 16.14 -13.86
CA PRO A 203 -25.99 16.72 -12.54
C PRO A 203 -26.71 16.03 -11.38
N ASP A 204 -27.87 15.39 -11.62
CA ASP A 204 -28.66 14.72 -10.58
C ASP A 204 -28.00 13.39 -10.16
N THR A 205 -27.49 12.62 -11.12
CA THR A 205 -26.84 11.33 -10.86
C THR A 205 -25.31 11.43 -10.76
N LYS A 206 -24.74 12.59 -11.09
CA LYS A 206 -23.30 12.83 -11.19
C LYS A 206 -22.60 11.82 -12.12
N GLN A 207 -23.18 11.61 -13.29
CA GLN A 207 -22.67 10.65 -14.26
C GLN A 207 -22.28 11.32 -15.57
N VAL A 208 -21.13 10.88 -16.09
CA VAL A 208 -20.71 11.12 -17.47
C VAL A 208 -21.25 9.99 -18.34
N ASP A 209 -21.92 10.34 -19.43
CA ASP A 209 -22.57 9.43 -20.38
C ASP A 209 -23.44 8.36 -19.71
N PRO A 210 -24.48 8.77 -18.95
CA PRO A 210 -25.38 7.82 -18.32
C PRO A 210 -26.08 6.96 -19.39
N ALA A 211 -26.23 5.67 -19.08
CA ALA A 211 -26.77 4.68 -20.02
C ALA A 211 -28.23 4.96 -20.43
N ASP A 212 -28.98 5.68 -19.59
CA ASP A 212 -30.34 6.12 -19.87
C ASP A 212 -30.41 7.34 -20.83
N GLY A 213 -29.25 7.90 -21.20
CA GLY A 213 -29.13 9.04 -22.10
C GLY A 213 -29.50 10.39 -21.49
N SER A 214 -29.71 10.45 -20.18
CA SER A 214 -30.04 11.68 -19.44
C SER A 214 -28.87 12.67 -19.39
N GLY A 215 -29.19 13.93 -19.06
CA GLY A 215 -28.20 15.01 -18.95
C GLY A 215 -27.98 15.81 -20.24
N ASP A 216 -27.15 16.84 -20.11
CA ASP A 216 -26.87 17.82 -21.17
C ASP A 216 -25.56 17.49 -21.89
N TRP A 217 -25.46 17.90 -23.17
CA TRP A 217 -24.26 17.71 -23.98
C TRP A 217 -23.24 18.83 -23.77
N TYR A 218 -21.98 18.43 -23.61
CA TYR A 218 -20.82 19.31 -23.51
C TYR A 218 -19.76 18.86 -24.49
N TYR A 219 -19.05 19.84 -25.07
CA TYR A 219 -17.87 19.58 -25.88
C TYR A 219 -16.62 19.99 -25.11
N LEU A 220 -15.69 19.06 -24.98
CA LEU A 220 -14.44 19.20 -24.23
C LEU A 220 -13.29 19.18 -25.25
N GLN A 221 -12.36 20.14 -25.18
CA GLN A 221 -11.25 20.25 -26.13
C GLN A 221 -10.46 18.94 -26.25
N GLU A 222 -10.21 18.46 -27.47
CA GLU A 222 -9.57 17.14 -27.67
C GLU A 222 -8.05 17.14 -27.52
N ASP A 223 -7.39 18.27 -27.78
CA ASP A 223 -5.94 18.40 -27.79
C ASP A 223 -5.45 19.83 -27.47
N GLY A 224 -4.13 20.01 -27.43
CA GLY A 224 -3.50 21.31 -27.16
C GLY A 224 -3.36 21.64 -25.67
N GLU A 225 -2.90 22.86 -25.38
CA GLU A 225 -2.58 23.31 -24.01
C GLU A 225 -3.79 23.30 -23.06
N LEU A 226 -5.00 23.38 -23.60
CA LEU A 226 -6.25 23.36 -22.85
C LEU A 226 -7.06 22.08 -23.12
N GLN A 227 -6.39 20.96 -23.40
CA GLN A 227 -7.03 19.66 -23.56
C GLN A 227 -7.98 19.36 -22.39
N GLY A 228 -9.23 19.01 -22.71
CA GLY A 228 -10.31 18.74 -21.77
C GLY A 228 -11.10 19.97 -21.32
N ALA A 229 -10.69 21.19 -21.69
CA ALA A 229 -11.43 22.39 -21.32
C ALA A 229 -12.77 22.45 -22.07
N CYS A 230 -13.84 22.72 -21.33
CA CYS A 230 -15.19 22.81 -21.87
C CYS A 230 -15.34 24.02 -22.77
N TRP A 231 -16.01 23.84 -23.90
CA TRP A 231 -16.44 24.93 -24.76
C TRP A 231 -17.84 25.41 -24.35
N HIS A 232 -18.14 26.68 -24.60
CA HIS A 232 -19.48 27.22 -24.44
C HIS A 232 -19.82 28.21 -25.57
N SER A 233 -21.12 28.37 -25.81
CA SER A 233 -21.63 29.32 -26.79
C SER A 233 -21.55 30.76 -26.29
N ARG A 234 -21.14 31.67 -27.17
CA ARG A 234 -21.28 33.12 -27.02
C ARG A 234 -22.70 33.55 -27.43
N SER A 235 -23.07 34.78 -27.08
CA SER A 235 -24.37 35.37 -27.45
C SER A 235 -24.65 35.43 -28.95
N ASN A 236 -23.61 35.41 -29.79
CA ASN A 236 -23.71 35.39 -31.24
C ASN A 236 -23.68 33.97 -31.85
N GLY A 237 -23.78 32.92 -31.03
CA GLY A 237 -23.77 31.51 -31.48
C GLY A 237 -22.37 30.93 -31.76
N ALA A 238 -21.32 31.75 -31.78
CA ALA A 238 -19.95 31.23 -31.90
C ALA A 238 -19.54 30.50 -30.62
N MET A 239 -18.73 29.45 -30.73
CA MET A 239 -18.20 28.76 -29.55
C MET A 239 -16.81 29.28 -29.17
N LYS A 240 -16.49 29.27 -27.88
CA LYS A 240 -15.12 29.45 -27.37
C LYS A 240 -14.86 28.49 -26.22
N VAL A 241 -13.58 28.23 -25.93
CA VAL A 241 -13.20 27.61 -24.65
C VAL A 241 -13.76 28.47 -23.51
N TRP A 242 -14.46 27.83 -22.59
CA TRP A 242 -15.12 28.49 -21.47
C TRP A 242 -14.08 28.98 -20.50
N TYR A 243 -13.94 30.30 -20.45
CA TYR A 243 -13.13 31.03 -19.50
C TYR A 243 -14.05 31.75 -18.52
N VAL A 244 -13.74 31.65 -17.23
CA VAL A 244 -14.45 32.33 -16.14
C VAL A 244 -13.55 33.43 -15.58
N ASP A 245 -13.92 34.68 -15.85
CA ASP A 245 -13.34 35.84 -15.17
C ASP A 245 -13.68 35.71 -13.68
N LYS A 246 -12.66 35.55 -12.84
CA LYS A 246 -12.77 35.59 -11.37
C LYS A 246 -12.17 36.89 -10.87
#